data_AF-A0A2S4XUQ6-F1
#
_entry.id   AF-A0A2S4XUQ6-F1
#
_cell.length_a   1.000
_cell.length_b   1.000
_cell.length_c   1.000
_cell.angle_alpha   90.00
_cell.angle_beta   90.00
_cell.angle_gamma   90.00
#
_symmetry.space_group_name_H-M   'P 1'
#
loop_
_entity.id
_entity.type
_entity.pdbx_description
1 polymer ?
#
loop_
_entity_poly.entity_id
_entity_poly.type
_entity_poly.pdbx_seq_one_letter_code
_entity_poly.pdbx_strand_id
1 'polypeptide(L)'
;MSVIEPYESALDDVPGAHPYPRSSRYHDVEIGIHRDADGREVKYAKRRLLPPLEQSEDETVPHVVSDGERADQLGQRYFGEPGQWWRIADANPVLDPAELTDEPGEVIDVPLPGGFPGGMGGPGVRNGR
;
A
#
# COMPACT_ATOMS: atom_id res chain seq x y z
N MET A 1 -3.92 30.86 -4.10
CA MET A 1 -3.37 29.73 -3.35
C MET A 1 -4.55 28.94 -2.81
N SER A 2 -4.80 27.72 -3.28
CA SER A 2 -5.91 26.88 -2.80
C SER A 2 -5.55 26.31 -1.43
N VAL A 3 -6.36 26.58 -0.42
CA VAL A 3 -6.23 26.01 0.92
C VAL A 3 -6.90 24.64 0.91
N ILE A 4 -6.17 23.60 1.31
CA ILE A 4 -6.72 22.26 1.50
C ILE A 4 -7.22 22.22 2.94
N GLU A 5 -8.53 22.11 3.13
CA GLU A 5 -9.12 21.94 4.46
C GLU A 5 -9.15 20.44 4.82
N PRO A 6 -8.75 20.06 6.04
CA PRO A 6 -8.89 18.69 6.53
C PRO A 6 -10.37 18.33 6.67
N TYR A 7 -10.70 17.07 6.38
CA TYR A 7 -12.07 16.56 6.45
C TYR A 7 -12.50 16.22 7.89
N GLU A 8 -13.77 16.49 8.21
CA GLU A 8 -14.48 15.94 9.38
C GLU A 8 -15.64 15.04 8.90
N SER A 9 -15.53 13.75 9.18
CA SER A 9 -16.52 12.70 8.95
C SER A 9 -17.28 12.38 10.23
N ALA A 10 -18.55 11.99 10.13
CA ALA A 10 -19.25 11.33 11.24
C ALA A 10 -18.57 10.00 11.68
N LEU A 11 -17.70 9.44 10.84
CA LEU A 11 -16.82 8.32 11.16
C LEU A 11 -15.49 8.78 11.78
N ASP A 12 -15.07 10.03 11.63
CA ASP A 12 -13.83 10.55 12.23
C ASP A 12 -14.00 10.71 13.75
N ASP A 13 -15.25 10.95 14.19
CA ASP A 13 -15.68 10.88 15.59
C ASP A 13 -15.64 9.45 16.16
N VAL A 14 -15.56 8.43 15.30
CA VAL A 14 -15.36 7.03 15.71
C VAL A 14 -13.85 6.76 15.69
N PRO A 15 -13.20 6.62 16.86
CA PRO A 15 -11.77 6.40 16.92
C PRO A 15 -11.34 5.21 16.04
N GLY A 16 -10.58 5.47 14.99
CA GLY A 16 -10.01 4.46 14.10
C GLY A 16 -10.81 4.09 12.84
N ALA A 17 -11.86 4.82 12.46
CA ALA A 17 -12.57 4.57 11.21
C ALA A 17 -11.96 5.36 10.02
N HIS A 18 -11.20 4.67 9.18
CA HIS A 18 -10.75 5.19 7.89
C HIS A 18 -11.76 4.82 6.79
N PRO A 19 -12.01 5.65 5.76
CA PRO A 19 -12.93 5.30 4.67
C PRO A 19 -12.49 4.08 3.84
N TYR A 20 -11.24 3.67 3.97
CA TYR A 20 -10.71 2.46 3.37
C TYR A 20 -10.50 1.37 4.44
N PRO A 21 -10.66 0.08 4.11
CA PRO A 21 -10.33 -1.00 5.04
C PRO A 21 -8.82 -1.06 5.31
N ARG A 22 -8.40 -1.64 6.44
CA ARG A 22 -6.97 -1.82 6.82
C ARG A 22 -6.10 -2.53 5.79
N SER A 23 -6.71 -3.34 4.93
CA SER A 23 -6.04 -4.01 3.82
C SER A 23 -5.75 -3.07 2.64
N SER A 24 -6.40 -1.91 2.56
CA SER A 24 -6.25 -1.02 1.41
C SER A 24 -4.90 -0.31 1.40
N ARG A 25 -4.33 -0.17 0.19
CA ARG A 25 -3.19 0.69 -0.11
C ARG A 25 -3.32 2.12 0.39
N TYR A 26 -4.57 2.61 0.54
CA TYR A 26 -4.86 3.98 0.94
C TYR A 26 -5.33 4.11 2.39
N HIS A 27 -5.27 3.04 3.20
CA HIS A 27 -5.74 3.07 4.59
C HIS A 27 -5.01 4.09 5.47
N ASP A 28 -3.71 4.25 5.31
CA ASP A 28 -2.91 5.15 6.16
C ASP A 28 -2.70 6.54 5.51
N VAL A 29 -3.42 6.82 4.42
CA VAL A 29 -3.29 8.06 3.66
C VAL A 29 -4.33 9.07 4.12
N GLU A 30 -3.88 10.27 4.48
CA GLU A 30 -4.77 11.37 4.85
C GLU A 30 -5.79 11.69 3.74
N ILE A 31 -7.04 11.95 4.13
CA ILE A 31 -8.13 12.33 3.24
C ILE A 31 -8.29 13.85 3.24
N GLY A 32 -8.19 14.47 2.06
CA GLY A 32 -8.47 15.90 1.88
C GLY A 32 -9.85 16.14 1.26
N ILE A 33 -10.37 17.36 1.41
CA ILE A 33 -11.53 17.85 0.66
C ILE A 33 -11.09 18.96 -0.30
N HIS A 34 -11.52 18.85 -1.55
CA HIS A 34 -11.53 19.96 -2.49
C HIS A 34 -12.94 20.51 -2.61
N ARG A 35 -13.12 21.80 -2.33
CA ARG A 35 -14.38 22.50 -2.56
C ARG A 35 -14.29 23.30 -3.85
N ASP A 36 -15.18 23.01 -4.80
CA ASP A 36 -15.22 23.76 -6.06
C ASP A 36 -15.95 25.10 -5.91
N ALA A 37 -15.96 25.88 -7.00
CA ALA A 37 -16.56 27.22 -7.03
C ALA A 37 -18.08 27.22 -6.79
N ASP A 38 -18.75 26.11 -7.10
CA ASP A 38 -20.20 25.93 -6.89
C ASP A 38 -20.50 25.41 -5.47
N GLY A 39 -19.44 25.22 -4.66
CA GLY A 39 -19.52 24.77 -3.27
C GLY A 39 -19.62 23.26 -3.11
N ARG A 40 -19.48 22.47 -4.18
CA ARG A 40 -19.48 21.00 -4.08
C ARG A 40 -18.14 20.54 -3.51
N GLU A 41 -18.22 19.58 -2.59
CA GLU A 41 -17.07 18.97 -1.94
C GLU A 41 -16.72 17.63 -2.60
N VAL A 42 -15.44 17.46 -2.94
CA VAL A 42 -14.86 16.24 -3.49
C VAL A 42 -13.78 15.74 -2.54
N LYS A 43 -14.00 14.55 -1.96
CA LYS A 43 -13.03 13.89 -1.09
C LYS A 43 -12.00 13.16 -1.93
N TYR A 44 -10.74 13.22 -1.52
CA TYR A 44 -9.65 12.54 -2.22
C TYR A 44 -8.59 12.06 -1.22
N ALA A 45 -7.93 10.94 -1.55
CA ALA A 45 -6.74 10.52 -0.82
C ALA A 45 -5.58 11.45 -1.20
N LYS A 46 -4.86 12.00 -0.22
CA LYS A 46 -3.67 12.81 -0.48
C LYS A 46 -2.54 11.96 -1.08
N ARG A 47 -1.47 12.61 -1.55
CA ARG A 47 -0.33 11.91 -2.14
C ARG A 47 0.34 11.00 -1.12
N ARG A 48 0.42 9.71 -1.41
CA ARG A 48 1.26 8.73 -0.70
C ARG A 48 2.70 8.83 -1.22
N LEU A 49 3.67 8.92 -0.31
CA LEU A 49 5.09 8.81 -0.65
C LEU A 49 5.53 7.37 -0.42
N LEU A 50 6.27 6.80 -1.36
CA LEU A 50 6.83 5.46 -1.21
C LEU A 50 8.05 5.48 -0.28
N PRO A 51 8.31 4.40 0.47
CA PRO A 51 9.57 4.25 1.20
C PRO A 51 10.76 4.22 0.22
N PRO A 52 11.97 4.63 0.65
CA PRO A 52 13.17 4.50 -0.17
C PRO A 52 13.51 3.03 -0.46
N LEU A 53 13.84 2.69 -1.71
CA LEU A 53 14.07 1.31 -2.14
C LEU A 53 15.26 0.64 -1.42
N GLU A 54 16.36 1.36 -1.21
CA GLU A 54 17.57 0.88 -0.53
C GLU A 54 17.32 0.32 0.88
N GLN A 55 16.23 0.72 1.54
CA GLN A 55 15.84 0.21 2.86
C GLN A 55 15.06 -1.11 2.79
N SER A 56 14.70 -1.55 1.58
CA SER A 56 13.80 -2.68 1.31
C SER A 56 14.55 -3.94 0.90
N GLU A 57 15.81 -3.83 0.46
CA GLU A 57 16.59 -4.97 -0.05
C GLU A 57 16.77 -6.06 1.01
N ASP A 58 17.05 -5.69 2.26
CA ASP A 58 17.19 -6.64 3.38
C ASP A 58 15.85 -7.24 3.84
N GLU A 59 14.72 -6.72 3.34
CA GLU A 59 13.37 -7.07 3.79
C GLU A 59 12.50 -7.67 2.67
N THR A 60 13.09 -8.08 1.56
CA THR A 60 12.40 -8.66 0.40
C THR A 60 12.94 -10.05 0.06
N VAL A 61 12.17 -10.80 -0.74
CA VAL A 61 12.59 -12.05 -1.37
C VAL A 61 12.39 -11.96 -2.88
N PRO A 62 13.33 -12.46 -3.69
CA PRO A 62 13.19 -12.43 -5.14
C PRO A 62 12.12 -13.42 -5.60
N HIS A 63 11.30 -13.00 -6.54
CA HIS A 63 10.36 -13.85 -7.26
C HIS A 63 10.62 -13.73 -8.76
N VAL A 64 10.74 -14.88 -9.43
CA VAL A 64 10.89 -14.94 -10.90
C VAL A 64 9.50 -15.03 -11.52
N VAL A 65 9.15 -14.01 -12.30
CA VAL A 65 7.86 -13.93 -12.99
C VAL A 65 7.71 -15.09 -13.95
N SER A 66 6.56 -15.76 -13.89
CA SER A 66 6.21 -16.85 -14.81
C SER A 66 5.20 -16.38 -15.86
N ASP A 67 5.17 -17.05 -17.01
CA ASP A 67 4.19 -16.75 -18.06
C ASP A 67 2.75 -16.92 -17.56
N GLY A 68 1.91 -15.94 -17.87
CA GLY A 68 0.50 -15.89 -17.47
C GLY A 68 0.23 -15.54 -15.99
N GLU A 69 1.26 -15.18 -15.21
CA GLU A 69 1.09 -14.70 -13.85
C GLU A 69 0.48 -13.29 -13.82
N ARG A 70 -0.28 -12.97 -12.77
CA ARG A 70 -0.92 -11.66 -12.58
C ARG A 70 -0.62 -11.12 -11.18
N ALA A 71 -0.51 -9.81 -11.06
CA ALA A 71 -0.24 -9.14 -9.78
C ALA A 71 -1.19 -9.55 -8.63
N ASP A 72 -2.50 -9.74 -8.90
CA ASP A 72 -3.48 -10.19 -7.90
C ASP A 72 -3.25 -11.64 -7.46
N GLN A 73 -2.78 -12.51 -8.36
CA GLN A 73 -2.37 -13.88 -8.00
C GLN A 73 -1.14 -13.86 -7.09
N LEU A 74 -0.19 -12.96 -7.36
CA LEU A 74 0.95 -12.75 -6.49
C LEU A 74 0.53 -12.22 -5.11
N GLY A 75 -0.41 -11.28 -5.06
CA GLY A 75 -1.01 -10.82 -3.81
C GLY A 75 -1.63 -11.97 -3.00
N GLN A 76 -2.40 -12.83 -3.67
CA GLN A 76 -2.97 -14.03 -3.04
C GLN A 76 -1.88 -15.00 -2.55
N ARG A 77 -0.83 -15.23 -3.35
CA ARG A 77 0.24 -16.18 -3.06
C ARG A 77 1.08 -15.77 -1.85
N TYR A 78 1.46 -14.49 -1.79
CA TYR A 78 2.41 -14.00 -0.80
C TYR A 78 1.75 -13.39 0.44
N PHE A 79 0.55 -12.83 0.31
CA PHE A 79 -0.13 -12.14 1.41
C PHE A 79 -1.48 -12.75 1.78
N GLY A 80 -1.94 -13.78 1.04
CA GLY A 80 -3.22 -14.44 1.28
C GLY A 80 -4.45 -13.64 0.82
N GLU A 81 -4.26 -12.47 0.20
CA GLU A 81 -5.35 -11.63 -0.29
C GLU A 81 -4.96 -10.98 -1.63
N PRO A 82 -5.80 -11.07 -2.69
CA PRO A 82 -5.41 -10.60 -4.01
C PRO A 82 -5.22 -9.09 -4.07
N GLY A 83 -5.97 -8.35 -3.24
CA GLY A 83 -5.90 -6.90 -3.13
C GLY A 83 -4.59 -6.36 -2.53
N GLN A 84 -3.69 -7.22 -2.03
CA GLN A 84 -2.40 -6.83 -1.43
C GLN A 84 -1.25 -6.74 -2.43
N TRP A 85 -1.50 -6.93 -3.73
CA TRP A 85 -0.49 -6.84 -4.78
C TRP A 85 0.30 -5.51 -4.76
N TRP A 86 -0.31 -4.43 -4.27
CA TRP A 86 0.31 -3.11 -4.19
C TRP A 86 1.57 -3.06 -3.32
N ARG A 87 1.73 -4.00 -2.40
CA ARG A 87 2.96 -4.12 -1.60
C ARG A 87 4.16 -4.49 -2.47
N ILE A 88 3.94 -5.37 -3.45
CA ILE A 88 4.98 -5.74 -4.43
C ILE A 88 5.28 -4.55 -5.33
N ALA A 89 4.26 -3.80 -5.76
CA ALA A 89 4.45 -2.56 -6.53
C ALA A 89 5.14 -1.43 -5.73
N ASP A 90 5.01 -1.39 -4.41
CA ASP A 90 5.71 -0.41 -3.59
C ASP A 90 7.20 -0.77 -3.41
N ALA A 91 7.56 -2.06 -3.50
CA ALA A 91 8.94 -2.55 -3.49
C ALA A 91 9.62 -2.47 -4.88
N ASN A 92 8.84 -2.58 -5.95
CA ASN A 92 9.28 -2.43 -7.34
C ASN A 92 8.48 -1.27 -7.91
N PRO A 93 8.93 0.00 -7.84
CA PRO A 93 8.10 1.19 -8.03
C PRO A 93 7.71 1.41 -9.50
N VAL A 94 6.93 0.48 -10.03
CA VAL A 94 6.28 0.47 -11.32
C VAL A 94 5.21 1.54 -11.38
N LEU A 95 4.97 2.08 -12.58
CA LEU A 95 3.93 3.07 -12.78
C LEU A 95 2.58 2.40 -13.03
N ASP A 96 2.57 1.34 -13.84
CA ASP A 96 1.43 0.46 -14.06
C ASP A 96 1.63 -0.88 -13.33
N PRO A 97 0.66 -1.35 -12.52
CA PRO A 97 0.72 -2.67 -11.89
C PRO A 97 0.93 -3.85 -12.85
N ALA A 98 0.55 -3.72 -14.12
CA ALA A 98 0.78 -4.76 -15.13
C ALA A 98 2.27 -5.02 -15.36
N GLU A 99 3.11 -3.98 -15.25
CA GLU A 99 4.57 -4.06 -15.44
C GLU A 99 5.24 -5.06 -14.50
N LEU A 100 4.63 -5.37 -13.35
CA LEU A 100 5.14 -6.40 -12.42
C LEU A 100 5.23 -7.80 -13.04
N THR A 101 4.40 -8.09 -14.04
CA THR A 101 4.23 -9.45 -14.58
C THR A 101 4.27 -9.51 -16.11
N ASP A 102 4.56 -8.40 -16.78
CA ASP A 102 4.52 -8.30 -18.25
C ASP A 102 5.66 -9.08 -18.93
N GLU A 103 6.81 -9.24 -18.26
CA GLU A 103 8.00 -9.91 -18.80
C GLU A 103 8.33 -11.20 -18.02
N PRO A 104 7.94 -12.38 -18.52
CA PRO A 104 8.32 -13.65 -17.92
C PRO A 104 9.84 -13.83 -17.82
N GLY A 105 10.31 -14.28 -16.66
CA GLY A 105 11.73 -14.44 -16.34
C GLY A 105 12.36 -13.22 -15.65
N GLU A 106 11.67 -12.09 -15.57
CA GLU A 106 12.09 -10.96 -14.75
C GLU A 106 12.04 -11.32 -13.26
N VAL A 107 12.92 -10.71 -12.47
CA VAL A 107 12.96 -10.86 -11.02
C VAL A 107 12.37 -9.62 -10.38
N ILE A 108 11.34 -9.80 -9.57
CA ILE A 108 10.73 -8.75 -8.77
C ILE A 108 10.94 -9.02 -7.28
N ASP A 109 11.01 -7.95 -6.51
CA ASP A 109 11.18 -8.01 -5.05
C ASP A 109 9.82 -8.15 -4.35
N VAL A 110 9.67 -9.20 -3.56
CA VAL A 110 8.46 -9.43 -2.77
C VAL A 110 8.75 -9.14 -1.30
N PRO A 111 8.08 -8.15 -0.68
CA PRO A 111 8.35 -7.79 0.70
C PRO A 111 7.96 -8.89 1.68
N LEU A 112 8.82 -9.14 2.67
CA LEU A 112 8.60 -10.11 3.73
C LEU A 112 7.51 -9.62 4.71
N PRO A 113 6.79 -10.52 5.39
CA PRO A 113 5.87 -10.15 6.46
C PRO A 113 6.64 -9.50 7.63
N GLY A 114 6.66 -8.16 7.66
CA GLY A 114 7.42 -7.35 8.62
C GLY A 114 8.26 -6.24 7.98
N GLY A 115 8.50 -6.31 6.66
CA GLY A 115 9.41 -5.45 5.91
C GLY A 115 8.85 -4.12 5.39
N PHE A 116 7.89 -3.52 6.11
CA PHE A 116 7.43 -2.17 5.78
C PHE A 116 7.49 -1.29 7.02
N PRO A 117 8.31 -0.21 7.02
CA PRO A 117 8.34 0.73 8.13
C PRO A 117 7.03 1.52 8.13
N GLY A 118 6.07 1.07 8.92
CA GLY A 118 4.75 1.72 9.08
C GLY A 118 3.66 0.81 9.65
N GLY A 119 3.80 -0.51 9.57
CA GLY A 119 2.89 -1.45 10.22
C GLY A 119 3.18 -1.56 11.71
N MET A 120 2.30 -1.03 12.55
CA MET A 120 2.29 -1.16 14.01
C MET A 120 2.82 -2.52 14.49
N GLY A 121 3.91 -2.51 15.25
CA GLY A 121 4.57 -3.69 15.79
C GLY A 121 3.61 -4.64 16.52
N GLY A 122 3.53 -5.88 16.04
CA GLY A 122 2.93 -6.99 16.78
C GLY A 122 3.82 -7.43 17.95
N PRO A 123 3.24 -8.06 18.99
CA PRO A 123 3.93 -8.27 20.26
C PRO A 123 5.12 -9.21 20.09
N GLY A 124 6.30 -8.74 20.51
CA GLY A 124 7.55 -9.48 20.44
C GLY A 124 7.45 -10.84 21.12
N VAL A 125 7.73 -11.89 20.35
CA VAL A 125 7.90 -13.24 20.88
C VAL A 125 9.25 -13.28 21.59
N ARG A 126 9.21 -13.22 22.92
CA ARG A 126 10.38 -13.50 23.78
C ARG A 126 10.69 -14.99 23.67
N ASN A 127 11.72 -15.34 22.90
CA ASN A 127 12.29 -16.68 22.94
C ASN A 127 13.13 -16.82 24.22
N GLY A 128 12.55 -17.50 25.22
CA GLY A 128 13.27 -17.95 26.40
C GLY A 128 14.26 -19.06 26.05
N ARG A 129 15.46 -18.98 26.63
CA ARG A 129 16.37 -20.11 26.82
C ARG A 129 15.92 -20.96 27.99
#